data_AF-A0AAV6K0L8-F1
#
_entry.id   AF-A0AAV6K0L8-F1
#
_cell.length_a   1.000
_cell.length_b   1.000
_cell.length_c   1.000
_cell.angle_alpha   90.00
_cell.angle_beta   90.00
_cell.angle_gamma   90.00
#
_symmetry.space_group_name_H-M   'P 1'
#
loop_
_entity.id
_entity.type
_entity.pdbx_description
1 polymer ?
#
loop_
_entity_poly.entity_id
_entity_poly.type
_entity_poly.pdbx_seq_one_letter_code
_entity_poly.pdbx_strand_id
1 'polypeptide(L)' 'MKAVSRSLLDLPVEIKMRNSNPVQGKGYTPPNMASPFFEGLGCYDMAVPGNLDQFLDQLCVSDPHQRYGATGDYGA' A
#
# COMPACT_ATOMS: atom_id res chain seq x y z
N MET A 1 8.02 -8.34 -4.36
CA MET A 1 7.46 -7.44 -3.33
C MET A 1 8.21 -6.13 -3.11
N LYS A 2 9.56 -6.09 -3.04
CA LYS A 2 10.29 -4.82 -2.77
C LYS A 2 9.96 -3.65 -3.72
N ALA A 3 9.86 -3.92 -5.03
CA ALA A 3 9.56 -2.89 -6.03
C ALA A 3 8.17 -2.28 -5.85
N VAL A 4 7.16 -3.12 -5.62
CA VAL A 4 5.78 -2.69 -5.38
C VAL A 4 5.67 -1.90 -4.07
N SER A 5 6.25 -2.40 -2.98
CA SER A 5 6.24 -1.68 -1.70
C SER A 5 6.90 -0.30 -1.82
N ARG A 6 7.98 -0.20 -2.60
CA ARG A 6 8.65 1.09 -2.88
C ARG A 6 7.77 2.02 -3.72
N SER A 7 7.16 1.52 -4.80
CA SER A 7 6.29 2.35 -5.64
C SER A 7 5.07 2.88 -4.88
N LEU A 8 4.54 2.11 -3.93
CA LEU A 8 3.44 2.56 -3.06
C LEU A 8 3.88 3.67 -2.09
N LEU A 9 5.09 3.58 -1.53
CA LEU A 9 5.63 4.61 -0.63
C LEU A 9 6.11 5.86 -1.37
N ASP A 10 6.50 5.73 -2.64
CA ASP A 10 6.85 6.85 -3.52
C ASP A 10 5.61 7.64 -4.01
N LEU A 11 4.38 7.19 -3.71
CA LEU A 11 3.16 7.93 -4.02
C LEU A 11 3.11 9.29 -3.28
N PRO A 12 2.44 10.30 -3.85
CA PRO A 12 2.18 11.57 -3.16
C PRO A 12 1.52 11.37 -1.79
N VAL A 13 1.86 12.23 -0.83
CA VAL A 13 1.35 12.14 0.54
C VAL A 13 -0.18 12.23 0.58
N GLU A 14 -0.79 13.00 -0.32
CA GLU A 14 -2.24 13.14 -0.45
C GLU A 14 -2.92 11.83 -0.88
N ILE A 15 -2.22 10.97 -1.62
CA ILE A 15 -2.71 9.64 -1.99
C ILE A 15 -2.51 8.70 -0.80
N LYS A 16 -1.34 8.72 -0.16
CA LYS A 16 -1.07 7.89 1.02
C LYS A 16 -2.04 8.19 2.16
N MET A 17 -2.42 9.45 2.38
CA MET A 17 -3.43 9.86 3.36
C MET A 17 -4.83 9.28 3.11
N ARG A 18 -5.14 8.83 1.88
CA ARG A 18 -6.40 8.13 1.59
C ARG A 18 -6.41 6.71 2.14
N ASN A 19 -5.24 6.11 2.38
CA ASN A 19 -5.14 4.85 3.08
C ASN A 19 -5.57 5.05 4.55
N SER A 20 -6.85 4.83 4.80
CA SER A 20 -7.48 5.11 6.08
C SER A 20 -8.21 3.87 6.58
N ASN A 21 -8.23 3.70 7.90
CA ASN A 21 -8.90 2.61 8.55
C ASN A 21 -9.59 3.13 9.82
N PRO A 22 -10.80 2.64 10.16
CA PRO A 22 -11.47 3.01 11.41
C PRO A 22 -10.65 2.71 12.67
N VAL A 23 -9.78 1.68 12.60
CA VAL A 23 -8.86 1.34 13.68
C VAL A 23 -7.59 2.17 13.55
N GLN A 24 -7.26 2.92 14.61
CA GLN A 24 -6.06 3.74 14.66
C GLN A 24 -4.80 2.90 14.37
N GLY A 25 -3.91 3.44 13.53
CA GLY A 25 -2.65 2.78 13.16
C GLY A 25 -2.80 1.62 12.17
N LYS A 26 -3.99 1.39 11.59
CA LYS A 26 -4.21 0.38 10.54
C LYS A 26 -4.28 0.94 9.11
N GLY A 27 -4.21 2.26 8.96
CA GLY A 27 -4.02 2.94 7.68
C GLY A 27 -2.62 3.53 7.55
N TYR A 28 -2.52 4.64 6.83
CA TYR A 28 -1.29 5.38 6.65
C TYR A 28 -0.72 5.88 7.99
N THR A 29 0.56 5.60 8.21
CA THR A 29 1.33 6.07 9.36
C THR A 29 2.42 7.00 8.86
N PRO A 30 2.27 8.33 9.02
CA PRO A 30 3.30 9.27 8.64
C PRO A 30 4.50 9.21 9.60
N PRO A 31 5.69 9.61 9.14
CA PRO A 31 6.81 9.89 10.01
C PRO A 31 6.44 10.90 11.10
N ASN A 32 6.97 10.69 12.30
CA ASN A 32 6.72 11.56 13.44
C ASN A 32 7.98 11.73 14.30
N MET A 33 7.91 12.58 15.34
CA MET A 33 9.08 12.87 16.19
C MET A 33 9.66 11.64 16.90
N ALA A 34 8.82 10.67 17.27
CA ALA A 34 9.27 9.43 17.91
C ALA A 34 9.82 8.40 16.91
N SER A 35 9.47 8.52 15.63
CA SER A 35 9.89 7.63 14.55
C SER A 35 10.05 8.42 13.24
N PRO A 36 11.11 9.25 13.12
CA PRO A 36 11.24 10.19 12.01
C PRO A 36 11.57 9.52 10.67
N PHE A 37 11.99 8.25 10.69
CA PHE A 37 12.35 7.48 9.50
C PHE A 37 11.33 6.38 9.17
N PHE A 38 10.27 6.24 9.99
CA PHE A 38 9.25 5.23 9.77
C PHE A 38 8.07 5.83 9.02
N GLU A 39 7.73 5.21 7.92
CA GLU A 39 6.51 5.47 7.17
C GLU A 39 5.85 4.13 6.86
N GLY A 40 4.53 4.06 6.95
CA GLY A 40 3.80 2.82 6.73
C GLY A 40 2.47 3.01 6.03
N LEU A 41 2.11 2.01 5.22
CA LEU A 41 0.77 1.82 4.67
C LEU A 41 0.19 0.52 5.24
N GLY A 42 -1.12 0.50 5.48
CA GLY A 42 -1.80 -0.61 6.14
C GLY A 42 -2.96 -1.17 5.32
N CYS A 43 -2.95 -2.49 5.14
CA CYS A 43 -4.12 -3.27 4.74
C CYS A 43 -4.53 -4.15 5.91
N TYR A 44 -5.60 -3.79 6.61
CA TYR A 44 -6.10 -4.58 7.73
C TYR A 44 -6.84 -5.83 7.23
N ASP A 45 -6.62 -6.95 7.91
CA ASP A 45 -7.28 -8.23 7.64
C ASP A 45 -7.29 -8.61 6.15
N MET A 46 -6.10 -8.78 5.57
CA MET A 46 -5.93 -9.16 4.15
C MET A 46 -6.53 -10.54 3.80
N ALA A 47 -6.91 -11.34 4.79
CA ALA A 47 -7.55 -12.63 4.57
C ALA A 47 -9.02 -12.49 4.16
N VAL A 48 -9.66 -11.37 4.52
CA VAL A 48 -11.04 -11.08 4.10
C VAL A 48 -11.05 -10.68 2.62
N PRO A 49 -11.84 -11.37 1.78
CA PRO A 49 -11.98 -11.02 0.37
C PRO A 49 -12.39 -9.56 0.17
N GLY A 50 -11.71 -8.86 -0.74
CA GLY A 50 -11.98 -7.46 -1.07
C GLY A 50 -11.22 -6.42 -0.24
N ASN A 51 -10.62 -6.78 0.90
CA ASN A 51 -9.84 -5.81 1.70
C ASN A 51 -8.56 -5.37 0.96
N LEU A 52 -7.92 -6.28 0.22
CA LEU A 52 -6.76 -5.94 -0.61
C LEU A 52 -7.17 -5.01 -1.76
N ASP A 53 -8.30 -5.27 -2.41
CA ASP A 53 -8.81 -4.43 -3.51
C ASP A 53 -9.16 -3.03 -2.99
N GLN A 54 -9.85 -2.95 -1.84
CA GLN A 54 -10.16 -1.68 -1.18
C GLN A 54 -8.89 -0.89 -0.82
N PHE A 55 -7.86 -1.57 -0.32
CA PHE A 55 -6.55 -0.96 -0.04
C PHE A 55 -5.92 -0.36 -1.30
N LEU A 56 -5.93 -1.10 -2.41
CA LEU A 56 -5.37 -0.65 -3.69
C LEU A 56 -6.18 0.50 -4.30
N ASP A 57 -7.51 0.45 -4.18
CA ASP A 57 -8.41 1.51 -4.66
C ASP A 57 -8.21 2.81 -3.88
N GLN A 58 -8.02 2.75 -2.55
CA GLN A 58 -7.65 3.91 -1.73
C GLN A 58 -6.36 4.58 -2.23
N LEU A 59 -5.40 3.77 -2.70
CA LEU A 59 -4.12 4.25 -3.23
C LEU A 59 -4.15 4.59 -4.73
N CYS A 60 -5.33 4.53 -5.36
CA CYS A 60 -5.51 4.76 -6.80
C CYS A 60 -4.59 3.88 -7.67
N VAL A 61 -4.24 2.69 -7.16
CA VAL A 61 -3.46 1.71 -7.91
C VAL A 61 -4.44 0.98 -8.82
N SER A 62 -4.73 1.58 -9.97
CA SER A 62 -5.61 1.01 -11.00
C SER A 62 -4.87 0.14 -12.01
N ASP A 63 -3.54 0.19 -12.03
CA ASP A 63 -2.70 -0.55 -12.98
C ASP A 63 -2.59 -2.04 -12.59
N PRO A 64 -3.07 -2.98 -13.44
CA PRO A 64 -2.95 -4.41 -13.22
C PRO A 64 -1.51 -4.89 -12.98
N HIS A 65 -0.50 -4.26 -13.58
CA HIS A 65 0.92 -4.62 -13.39
C HIS A 65 1.43 -4.33 -11.98
N GLN A 66 0.83 -3.35 -11.29
CA GLN A 66 1.13 -3.07 -9.88
C GLN A 66 0.31 -3.94 -8.92
N ARG A 67 -0.90 -4.37 -9.32
CA ARG A 67 -1.78 -5.26 -8.55
C ARG A 67 -1.28 -6.70 -8.52
N TYR A 68 -0.85 -7.21 -9.68
CA TYR A 68 -0.31 -8.56 -9.85
C TYR A 68 1.18 -8.44 -10.12
N GLY A 69 1.96 -8.12 -9.09
CA GLY A 69 3.37 -7.81 -9.21
C GLY A 69 4.09 -8.75 -10.19
N ALA A 70 4.51 -8.20 -11.33
CA ALA A 70 5.29 -8.82 -12.41
C ALA A 70 5.50 -10.35 -12.29
N THR A 71 4.49 -11.14 -12.66
CA THR A 71 4.74 -12.50 -13.15
C THR A 71 5.12 -12.39 -14.63
N GLY A 72 6.36 -11.99 -14.88
CA GLY A 72 6.98 -11.98 -16.20
C GLY A 72 8.37 -12.61 -16.08
N ASP A 73 8.63 -13.60 -16.93
CA ASP A 73 9.86 -14.36 -17.14
C ASP A 73 10.27 -15.42 -16.10
N TYR A 74 9.60 -16.58 -16.21
CA TYR A 74 10.33 -17.85 -16.32
C TYR A 74 9.97 -18.49 -17.66
N GLY A 75 10.62 -18.00 -18.72
CA GLY A 75 10.67 -18.65 -20.03
C GLY A 75 12.08 -19.13 -20.32
N ALA A 76 12.33 -20.41 -20.07
CA ALA A 76 13.24 -21.32 -20.79
C ALA A 76 13.17 -22.70 -20.13
#